data_AF-A0A6A3SUU9-F1
#
_entry.id   AF-A0A6A3SUU9-F1
#
_cell.length_a   1.000
_cell.length_b   1.000
_cell.length_c   1.000
_cell.angle_alpha   90.00
_cell.angle_beta   90.00
_cell.angle_gamma   90.00
#
_symmetry.space_group_name_H-M   'P 1'
#
loop_
_entity.id
_entity.type
_entity.pdbx_description
1 polymer ?
#
loop_
_entity_poly.entity_id
_entity_poly.type
_entity_poly.pdbx_seq_one_letter_code
_entity_poly.pdbx_strand_id
1 'polypeptide(L)' 'MDVEVEGDIESSMFIGQVVGFRLSDGVYIWSVRFTDGDLCDYEAEQLARAVNRAHEIDIDAPPYKNVV' A
#
# COMPACT_ATOMS: atom_id res chain seq x y z
N MET A 1 34.32 -5.73 -2.54
CA MET A 1 33.97 -4.32 -2.80
C MET A 1 32.50 -4.35 -3.12
N ASP A 2 31.71 -4.38 -2.05
CA ASP A 2 30.26 -4.43 -2.13
C ASP A 2 29.82 -2.99 -2.36
N VAL A 3 29.23 -2.75 -3.53
CA VAL A 3 28.68 -1.44 -3.88
C VAL A 3 27.42 -1.28 -3.05
N GLU A 4 27.54 -0.54 -1.94
CA GLU A 4 26.41 0.02 -1.22
C GLU A 4 25.72 0.99 -2.18
N VAL A 5 24.62 0.54 -2.78
CA VAL A 5 23.73 1.40 -3.54
C VAL A 5 22.97 2.22 -2.51
N GLU A 6 23.56 3.35 -2.11
CA GLU A 6 22.87 4.48 -1.49
C GLU A 6 21.95 5.08 -2.56
N GLY A 7 20.86 4.37 -2.86
CA GLY A 7 19.72 4.99 -3.49
C GLY A 7 19.02 5.76 -2.39
N ASP A 8 19.17 7.09 -2.40
CA ASP A 8 18.21 7.99 -1.77
C ASP A 8 16.82 7.51 -2.18
N ILE A 9 16.18 6.76 -1.28
CA ILE A 9 14.76 6.51 -1.38
C ILE A 9 14.20 7.89 -1.13
N GLU A 10 13.93 8.63 -2.22
CA GLU A 10 12.95 9.72 -2.18
C GLU A 10 11.83 9.19 -1.30
N SER A 11 11.64 9.87 -0.18
CA SER A 11 10.76 9.49 0.93
C SER A 11 9.31 9.58 0.45
N SER A 12 8.97 8.81 -0.58
CA SER A 12 7.62 8.43 -0.93
C SER A 12 7.10 7.76 0.31
N MET A 13 6.04 8.33 0.87
CA MET A 13 5.50 8.00 2.17
C MET A 13 4.91 6.59 2.09
N PHE A 14 5.78 5.57 2.17
CA PHE A 14 5.42 4.18 2.03
C PHE A 14 4.74 3.73 3.32
N ILE A 15 3.41 3.74 3.33
CA ILE A 15 2.60 3.45 4.52
C ILE A 15 2.43 1.93 4.70
N GLY A 16 2.41 1.14 3.63
CA GLY A 16 2.27 -0.32 3.71
C GLY A 16 1.99 -0.99 2.36
N GLN A 17 1.79 -2.31 2.38
CA GLN A 17 1.49 -3.12 1.20
C GLN A 17 0.25 -4.00 1.41
N VAL A 18 -0.54 -4.21 0.35
CA VAL A 18 -1.58 -5.24 0.36
C VAL A 18 -0.90 -6.62 0.29
N VAL A 19 -1.15 -7.47 1.27
CA VAL A 19 -0.59 -8.84 1.39
C VAL A 19 -1.64 -9.94 1.22
N GLY A 20 -2.92 -9.59 1.22
CA GLY A 20 -4.00 -10.57 1.17
C GLY A 20 -5.29 -10.01 0.58
N PHE A 21 -6.08 -10.91 0.01
CA PHE A 21 -7.37 -10.62 -0.60
C PHE A 21 -8.36 -11.74 -0.25
N ARG A 22 -9.57 -11.36 0.18
CA ARG A 22 -10.66 -12.32 0.42
C ARG A 22 -12.03 -11.70 0.15
N LEU A 23 -13.01 -12.53 -0.19
CA LEU A 23 -14.42 -12.15 -0.29
C LEU A 23 -15.14 -12.61 0.98
N SER A 24 -15.79 -11.70 1.69
CA SER A 24 -16.57 -11.99 2.90
C SER A 24 -17.94 -11.33 2.77
N ASP A 25 -19.01 -12.11 2.84
CA ASP A 25 -20.40 -11.62 2.78
C ASP A 25 -20.70 -10.70 1.58
N GLY A 26 -20.09 -10.99 0.43
CA GLY A 26 -20.25 -10.19 -0.80
C GLY A 26 -19.38 -8.93 -0.85
N VAL A 27 -18.56 -8.67 0.17
CA VAL A 27 -17.64 -7.54 0.25
C VAL A 27 -16.19 -8.00 0.08
N TYR A 28 -15.46 -7.33 -0.80
CA TYR A 28 -14.02 -7.58 -0.99
C TYR A 28 -13.22 -6.95 0.14
N ILE A 29 -12.41 -7.75 0.81
CA ILE A 29 -11.55 -7.36 1.93
C ILE A 29 -10.09 -7.52 1.52
N TRP A 30 -9.29 -6.48 1.73
CA TRP A 30 -7.85 -6.44 1.49
C TRP A 30 -7.12 -6.36 2.83
N SER A 31 -6.13 -7.23 3.02
CA SER A 31 -5.25 -7.22 4.19
C SER A 31 -4.02 -6.40 3.87
N VAL A 32 -3.76 -5.35 4.64
CA VAL A 32 -2.63 -4.43 4.47
C VAL A 32 -1.64 -4.65 5.60
N ARG A 33 -0.37 -4.88 5.25
CA ARG A 33 0.75 -4.89 6.19
C ARG A 33 1.42 -3.51 6.17
N PHE A 34 1.45 -2.86 7.32
CA PHE A 34 2.12 -1.57 7.53
C PHE A 34 3.61 -1.77 7.81
N THR A 35 4.38 -0.68 7.74
CA THR A 35 5.83 -0.69 7.95
C THR A 35 6.24 -1.00 9.39
N ASP A 36 5.35 -0.77 10.35
CA ASP A 36 5.50 -1.19 11.75
C ASP A 36 5.23 -2.70 11.95
N GLY A 37 4.80 -3.41 10.89
CA GLY A 37 4.49 -4.83 10.91
C GLY A 37 3.04 -5.16 11.22
N ASP A 38 2.21 -4.15 11.53
CA ASP A 38 0.80 -4.35 11.82
C ASP A 38 0.04 -4.81 10.56
N LEU A 39 -0.96 -5.66 10.79
CA LEU A 39 -1.81 -6.20 9.75
C LEU A 39 -3.25 -5.79 10.02
N CYS A 40 -3.82 -5.00 9.11
CA CYS A 40 -5.22 -4.58 9.20
C CYS A 40 -6.00 -4.97 7.95
N ASP A 41 -7.26 -5.29 8.15
CA ASP A 41 -8.19 -5.61 7.07
C ASP A 41 -9.06 -4.40 6.75
N TYR A 42 -9.21 -4.10 5.46
CA TYR A 42 -10.04 -3.02 4.95
C TYR A 42 -10.97 -3.52 3.86
N GLU A 43 -12.16 -2.95 3.78
CA GLU A 43 -12.97 -3.07 2.56
C GLU A 43 -12.20 -2.44 1.39
N ALA A 44 -12.13 -3.17 0.28
CA ALA A 44 -11.36 -2.76 -0.89
C ALA A 44 -11.79 -1.39 -1.41
N GLU A 45 -13.10 -1.11 -1.39
CA GLU A 45 -13.63 0.19 -1.83
C GLU A 45 -13.20 1.35 -0.91
N GLN A 46 -13.23 1.14 0.41
CA GLN A 46 -12.82 2.15 1.37
C GLN A 46 -11.33 2.47 1.23
N LEU A 47 -10.51 1.43 1.10
CA LEU A 47 -9.07 1.58 0.90
C LEU A 47 -8.75 2.28 -0.42
N ALA A 48 -9.40 1.88 -1.52
CA ALA A 48 -9.22 2.54 -2.82
C ALA A 48 -9.62 4.02 -2.78
N ARG A 49 -10.72 4.37 -2.10
CA ARG A 49 -11.14 5.76 -1.90
C ARG A 49 -10.12 6.56 -1.07
N ALA A 50 -9.57 5.96 -0.02
CA ALA A 50 -8.56 6.60 0.81
C ALA A 50 -7.26 6.86 0.03
N VAL A 51 -6.80 5.87 -0.75
CA VAL A 51 -5.62 6.00 -1.63
C VAL A 51 -5.84 7.08 -2.69
N ASN A 52 -7.00 7.08 -3.35
CA ASN A 52 -7.33 8.08 -4.36
C ASN A 52 -7.39 9.49 -3.76
N ARG A 53 -7.95 9.65 -2.55
CA ARG A 53 -7.97 10.93 -1.84
C ARG A 53 -6.58 11.38 -1.41
N ALA A 54 -5.73 10.47 -0.93
CA ALA A 54 -4.35 10.77 -0.59
C ALA A 54 -3.60 11.31 -1.81
N HIS A 55 -3.79 10.66 -2.96
CA HIS A 55 -3.21 11.12 -4.23
C HIS A 55 -3.75 12.50 -4.67
N GLU A 56 -5.06 12.77 -4.49
CA GLU A 56 -5.65 14.10 -4.77
C GLU A 56 -5.09 15.24 -3.89
N ILE A 57 -4.61 14.93 -2.69
CA ILE A 57 -4.04 15.92 -1.75
C ILE A 57 -2.50 15.91 -1.75
N ASP A 58 -1.88 15.33 -2.79
CA ASP A 58 -0.42 15.23 -2.98
C ASP A 58 0.30 14.45 -1.85
N ILE A 59 -0.43 13.53 -1.20
CA ILE A 59 0.15 12.48 -0.36
C ILE A 59 0.34 11.27 -1.27
N ASP A 60 1.55 11.09 -1.79
CA ASP A 60 1.94 9.97 -2.65
C ASP A 60 1.76 8.63 -1.91
N ALA A 61 0.62 7.98 -2.14
CA ALA A 61 0.45 6.56 -1.86
C ALA A 61 1.12 5.77 -3.01
N PRO A 62 1.97 4.78 -2.70
CA PRO A 62 2.87 4.20 -3.69
C PRO A 62 2.10 3.54 -4.85
N PRO A 63 2.61 3.65 -6.10
CA PRO A 63 1.96 3.08 -7.27
C PRO A 63 1.98 1.55 -7.21
N TYR A 64 0.81 0.93 -7.41
CA TYR A 64 0.66 -0.50 -7.65
C TYR A 64 1.53 -0.92 -8.85
N LYS A 65 2.68 -1.56 -8.61
CA LYS A 65 3.43 -2.26 -9.66
C LYS A 65 2.80 -3.64 -9.89
N ASN A 66 2.04 -3.75 -10.96
CA ASN A 66 1.65 -5.03 -11.57
C ASN A 66 2.91 -5.85 -11.87
N VAL A 67 2.99 -7.05 -11.27
CA VAL A 67 3.93 -8.08 -11.69
C VAL A 67 3.27 -8.83 -12.85
N VAL A 68 3.81 -8.63 -14.06
CA VAL A 68 3.64 -9.55 -15.20
C VAL A 68 4.92 -10.35 -15.33
#